data_AF-A0A953M5W7-F1
#
_entry.id   AF-A0A953M5W7-F1
#
_cell.length_a   1.000
_cell.length_b   1.000
_cell.length_c   1.000
_cell.angle_alpha   90.00
_cell.angle_beta   90.00
_cell.angle_gamma   90.00
#
_symmetry.space_group_name_H-M   'P 1'
#
loop_
_entity.id
_entity.type
_entity.pdbx_description
1 polymer ?
#
loop_
_entity_poly.entity_id
_entity_poly.type
_entity_poly.pdbx_seq_one_letter_code
_entity_poly.pdbx_strand_id
1 'polypeptide(L)'
;MLKFLRKYQLILLAVGGSLLMVVFLLQPVLNRLAPDPAKRTVATIGEDVKITLGDQVRANIELDMLGRFLPELFTLLGVEPQSKDKTAHWMLLKHEADRMGVMGVQQDGEDWIPELAYGLVITQVELARRQGQRFTAEEVNEMIEAGTRGLQQRRESMMRGNRGLNEDVFNQIMSKARGVMRLRRLYDSAPRLSERHAVRALQELGLRVLTDQIVLGPELLLDGVAEPGEAELLAHLEQYKNTRAGNTDVETGGNEFGFGYLLPARIKLEWLVLDPRRIAEAVSPDPVLVRRRWQERNPDGGAFDEARAELENEIKDELVAQIANEADELIRGEILAAQRGFEKEGIYRKLPEDWAAPSYETIAQDIVAAVA
;
A
#
# COMPACT_ATOMS: atom_id res chain seq x y z
N MET A 1 -44.21 32.61 38.16
CA MET A 1 -44.06 31.25 37.55
C MET A 1 -43.96 30.09 38.55
N LEU A 2 -43.69 30.31 39.85
CA LEU A 2 -43.58 29.23 40.86
C LEU A 2 -44.90 28.58 41.33
N LYS A 3 -46.07 29.17 41.05
CA LYS A 3 -47.39 28.59 41.41
C LYS A 3 -47.84 27.47 40.46
N PHE A 4 -47.44 27.55 39.19
CA PHE A 4 -47.82 26.56 38.17
C PHE A 4 -47.10 25.22 38.40
N LEU A 5 -45.78 25.28 38.62
CA LEU A 5 -44.96 24.12 39.01
C LEU A 5 -45.48 23.43 40.28
N ARG A 6 -45.92 24.21 41.28
CA ARG A 6 -46.43 23.66 42.55
C ARG A 6 -47.81 23.01 42.40
N LYS A 7 -48.68 23.51 41.50
CA LYS A 7 -50.01 22.95 41.24
C LYS A 7 -49.98 21.65 40.44
N TYR A 8 -49.01 21.50 39.53
CA TYR A 8 -48.89 20.35 38.64
C TYR A 8 -47.72 19.41 38.99
N GLN A 9 -47.00 19.65 40.10
CA GLN A 9 -45.85 18.87 40.57
C GLN A 9 -46.05 17.35 40.48
N LEU A 10 -47.20 16.85 40.93
CA LEU A 10 -47.49 15.41 40.95
C LEU A 10 -47.73 14.85 39.55
N ILE A 11 -48.40 15.61 38.67
CA ILE A 11 -48.66 15.22 37.28
C ILE A 11 -47.36 15.28 36.47
N LEU A 12 -46.55 16.33 36.67
CA LEU A 12 -45.24 16.47 36.04
C LEU A 12 -44.26 15.38 36.48
N LEU A 13 -44.32 14.94 37.74
CA LEU A 13 -43.51 13.84 38.25
C LEU A 13 -43.98 12.48 37.73
N ALA A 14 -45.30 12.24 37.64
CA ALA A 14 -45.84 11.00 37.08
C ALA A 14 -45.58 10.89 35.56
N VAL A 15 -45.79 11.97 34.81
CA VAL A 15 -45.52 12.02 33.36
C VAL A 15 -44.02 12.01 33.09
N GLY A 16 -43.23 12.79 33.82
CA GLY A 16 -41.78 12.80 33.70
C GLY A 16 -41.15 11.45 34.06
N GLY A 17 -41.59 10.82 35.15
CA GLY A 17 -41.10 9.51 35.57
C GLY A 17 -41.46 8.37 34.62
N SER A 18 -42.68 8.37 34.08
CA SER A 18 -43.10 7.37 33.07
C SER A 18 -42.38 7.56 31.74
N LEU A 19 -42.19 8.80 31.29
CA LEU A 19 -41.45 9.08 30.06
C LEU A 19 -39.96 8.74 30.21
N LEU A 20 -39.37 8.98 31.38
CA LEU A 20 -38.00 8.59 31.69
C LEU A 20 -37.84 7.06 31.72
N MET A 21 -38.78 6.33 32.30
CA MET A 21 -38.81 4.86 32.27
C MET A 21 -38.88 4.30 30.84
N VAL A 22 -39.69 4.92 29.96
CA VAL A 22 -39.77 4.53 28.54
C VAL A 22 -38.46 4.81 27.80
N VAL A 23 -37.80 5.93 28.06
CA VAL A 23 -36.49 6.25 27.48
C VAL A 23 -35.40 5.28 27.95
N PHE A 24 -35.41 4.89 29.23
CA PHE A 24 -34.48 3.88 29.76
C PHE A 24 -34.74 2.47 29.19
N LEU A 25 -35.99 2.12 28.87
CA LEU A 25 -36.34 0.88 28.18
C LEU A 25 -35.98 0.89 26.68
N LEU A 26 -35.89 2.07 26.06
CA LEU A 26 -35.50 2.22 24.66
C LEU A 26 -33.98 2.09 24.44
N GLN A 27 -33.14 2.42 25.42
CA GLN A 27 -31.67 2.29 25.27
C GLN A 27 -31.19 0.88 24.90
N PRO A 28 -31.65 -0.21 25.57
CA PRO A 28 -31.31 -1.58 25.16
C PRO A 28 -31.82 -1.95 23.75
N VAL A 29 -32.94 -1.37 23.31
CA VAL A 29 -33.53 -1.62 21.99
C VAL A 29 -32.75 -0.89 20.89
N LEU A 30 -32.32 0.35 21.15
CA LEU A 30 -31.45 1.12 20.26
C LEU A 30 -30.08 0.45 20.09
N ASN A 31 -29.52 -0.14 21.15
CA ASN A 31 -28.26 -0.90 21.06
C ASN A 31 -28.40 -2.23 20.29
N ARG A 32 -29.59 -2.82 20.20
CA ARG A 32 -29.87 -4.00 19.35
C ARG A 32 -30.12 -3.63 17.88
N LEU A 33 -30.40 -2.36 17.60
CA LEU A 33 -30.51 -1.80 16.25
C LEU A 33 -29.18 -1.28 15.72
N ALA A 34 -28.13 -1.23 16.56
CA ALA A 34 -26.78 -0.93 16.10
C ALA A 34 -26.33 -2.02 15.11
N PRO A 35 -25.77 -1.65 13.94
CA PRO A 35 -25.28 -2.64 12.97
C PRO A 35 -24.22 -3.51 13.62
N ASP A 36 -24.38 -4.85 13.52
CA ASP A 36 -23.40 -5.81 14.02
C ASP A 36 -22.01 -5.46 13.45
N PRO A 37 -21.03 -5.09 14.29
CA PRO A 37 -19.71 -4.69 13.83
C PRO A 37 -19.01 -5.81 13.04
N ALA A 38 -19.37 -7.08 13.28
CA ALA A 38 -18.83 -8.22 12.54
C ALA A 38 -19.27 -8.23 11.08
N LYS A 39 -20.43 -7.66 10.74
CA LYS A 39 -20.95 -7.59 9.36
C LYS A 39 -20.43 -6.40 8.56
N ARG A 40 -19.66 -5.51 9.19
CA ARG A 40 -19.04 -4.37 8.51
C ARG A 40 -18.06 -4.87 7.44
N THR A 41 -18.27 -4.47 6.20
CA THR A 41 -17.31 -4.74 5.11
C THR A 41 -16.00 -3.99 5.37
N VAL A 42 -14.89 -4.71 5.38
CA VAL A 42 -13.53 -4.17 5.61
C VAL A 42 -12.67 -4.22 4.36
N ALA A 43 -12.97 -5.15 3.43
CA ALA A 43 -12.25 -5.31 2.17
C ALA A 43 -13.16 -5.97 1.12
N THR A 44 -12.68 -6.02 -0.11
CA THR A 44 -13.30 -6.78 -1.21
C THR A 44 -12.23 -7.62 -1.91
N ILE A 45 -12.61 -8.82 -2.37
CA ILE A 45 -11.78 -9.65 -3.27
C ILE A 45 -12.40 -9.53 -4.66
N GLY A 46 -11.68 -8.90 -5.59
CA GLY A 46 -12.24 -8.52 -6.89
C GLY A 46 -13.39 -7.51 -6.74
N GLU A 47 -14.39 -7.59 -7.62
CA GLU A 47 -15.50 -6.63 -7.64
C GLU A 47 -16.70 -7.07 -6.77
N ASP A 48 -16.90 -8.39 -6.60
CA ASP A 48 -18.17 -8.92 -6.08
C ASP A 48 -18.10 -9.49 -4.65
N VAL A 49 -16.91 -9.87 -4.16
CA VAL A 49 -16.79 -10.60 -2.89
C VAL A 49 -16.46 -9.65 -1.76
N LYS A 50 -17.47 -9.32 -0.94
CA LYS A 50 -17.31 -8.48 0.25
C LYS A 50 -16.74 -9.30 1.41
N ILE A 51 -15.63 -8.84 1.97
CA ILE A 51 -15.02 -9.39 3.18
C ILE A 51 -15.47 -8.59 4.39
N THR A 52 -16.09 -9.27 5.35
CA THR A 52 -16.55 -8.65 6.59
C THR A 52 -15.48 -8.70 7.68
N LEU A 53 -15.60 -7.83 8.70
CA LEU A 53 -14.73 -7.89 9.87
C LEU A 53 -14.78 -9.27 10.55
N GLY A 54 -15.96 -9.90 10.58
CA GLY A 54 -16.13 -11.25 11.11
C GLY A 54 -15.35 -12.31 10.34
N ASP A 55 -15.21 -12.15 9.01
CA ASP A 55 -14.41 -13.07 8.19
C ASP A 55 -12.91 -12.90 8.46
N GLN A 56 -12.46 -11.66 8.67
CA GLN A 56 -11.08 -11.37 9.05
C GLN A 56 -10.73 -11.94 10.44
N VAL A 57 -11.64 -11.80 11.41
CA VAL A 57 -11.48 -12.40 12.74
C VAL A 57 -11.43 -13.93 12.65
N ARG A 58 -12.32 -14.56 11.86
CA ARG A 58 -12.28 -16.01 11.63
C ARG A 58 -10.95 -16.43 10.98
N ALA A 59 -10.49 -15.73 9.95
CA ALA A 59 -9.20 -16.00 9.32
C ALA A 59 -8.01 -15.90 10.28
N ASN A 60 -8.04 -14.94 11.21
CA ASN A 60 -7.02 -14.82 12.26
C ASN A 60 -7.03 -16.00 13.23
N ILE A 61 -8.22 -16.45 13.67
CA ILE A 61 -8.36 -17.62 14.53
C ILE A 61 -7.84 -18.88 13.83
N GLU A 62 -8.14 -19.04 12.55
CA GLU A 62 -7.63 -20.15 11.74
C GLU A 62 -6.10 -20.16 11.69
N LEU A 63 -5.47 -19.02 11.41
CA LEU A 63 -4.01 -18.92 11.35
C LEU A 63 -3.33 -19.12 12.71
N ASP A 64 -3.91 -18.58 13.79
CA ASP A 64 -3.41 -18.81 15.15
C ASP A 64 -3.48 -20.30 15.52
N MET A 65 -4.57 -20.98 15.14
CA MET A 65 -4.69 -22.42 15.35
C MET A 65 -3.63 -23.18 14.54
N LEU A 66 -3.53 -22.94 13.24
CA LEU A 66 -2.56 -23.61 12.36
C LEU A 66 -1.12 -23.39 12.87
N GLY A 67 -0.81 -22.18 13.34
CA GLY A 67 0.51 -21.85 13.89
C GLY A 67 0.83 -22.56 15.21
N ARG A 68 -0.16 -22.73 16.10
CA ARG A 68 0.03 -23.51 17.34
C ARG A 68 0.12 -25.01 17.06
N PHE A 69 -0.63 -25.49 16.07
CA PHE A 69 -0.63 -26.90 15.71
C PHE A 69 0.69 -27.31 15.05
N LEU A 70 1.07 -26.63 13.97
CA LEU A 70 2.23 -27.01 13.18
C LEU A 70 2.78 -25.76 12.49
N PRO A 71 3.73 -25.04 13.12
CA PRO A 71 4.32 -23.82 12.57
C PRO A 71 4.84 -23.98 11.13
N GLU A 72 5.34 -25.16 10.79
CA GLU A 72 5.84 -25.52 9.47
C GLU A 72 4.76 -25.44 8.37
N LEU A 73 3.46 -25.48 8.74
CA LEU A 73 2.36 -25.30 7.79
C LEU A 73 2.38 -23.93 7.13
N PHE A 74 2.85 -22.88 7.80
CA PHE A 74 2.95 -21.56 7.17
C PHE A 74 3.83 -21.61 5.91
N THR A 75 5.01 -22.22 6.02
CA THR A 75 5.93 -22.41 4.89
C THR A 75 5.33 -23.32 3.82
N LEU A 76 4.65 -24.39 4.22
CA LEU A 76 3.99 -25.33 3.30
C LEU A 76 2.79 -24.71 2.58
N LEU A 77 2.07 -23.78 3.22
CA LEU A 77 0.95 -23.05 2.64
C LEU A 77 1.40 -21.81 1.85
N GLY A 78 2.67 -21.43 1.93
CA GLY A 78 3.19 -20.21 1.31
C GLY A 78 2.79 -18.92 2.03
N VAL A 79 2.33 -19.03 3.28
CA VAL A 79 1.94 -17.89 4.10
C VAL A 79 3.11 -17.51 5.00
N GLU A 80 3.64 -16.29 4.86
CA GLU A 80 4.75 -15.83 5.68
C GLU A 80 4.29 -15.50 7.12
N PRO A 81 4.83 -16.16 8.17
CA PRO A 81 4.34 -16.00 9.54
C PRO A 81 4.44 -14.57 10.09
N GLN A 82 5.45 -13.82 9.63
CA GLN A 82 5.80 -12.47 10.10
C GLN A 82 5.20 -11.36 9.21
N SER A 83 4.57 -11.72 8.09
CA SER A 83 3.96 -10.73 7.22
C SER A 83 2.76 -10.07 7.91
N LYS A 84 2.67 -8.73 7.77
CA LYS A 84 1.51 -7.94 8.22
C LYS A 84 0.23 -8.36 7.48
N ASP A 85 0.37 -8.90 6.28
CA ASP A 85 -0.72 -9.25 5.38
C ASP A 85 -1.06 -10.74 5.39
N LYS A 86 -0.49 -11.54 6.30
CA LYS A 86 -0.72 -12.99 6.37
C LYS A 86 -2.19 -13.40 6.42
N THR A 87 -3.03 -12.60 7.08
CA THR A 87 -4.47 -12.82 7.16
C THR A 87 -5.14 -12.59 5.81
N ALA A 88 -4.76 -11.53 5.10
CA ALA A 88 -5.27 -11.26 3.76
C ALA A 88 -4.82 -12.35 2.78
N HIS A 89 -3.55 -12.74 2.83
CA HIS A 89 -3.01 -13.83 2.02
C HIS A 89 -3.76 -15.15 2.28
N TRP A 90 -3.97 -15.53 3.55
CA TRP A 90 -4.75 -16.71 3.89
C TRP A 90 -6.20 -16.66 3.38
N MET A 91 -6.85 -15.49 3.45
CA MET A 91 -8.19 -15.31 2.90
C MET A 91 -8.23 -15.49 1.38
N LEU A 92 -7.25 -14.94 0.67
CA LEU A 92 -7.12 -15.10 -0.78
C LEU A 92 -6.88 -16.56 -1.17
N LEU A 93 -5.97 -17.27 -0.48
CA LEU A 93 -5.69 -18.68 -0.75
C LEU A 93 -6.93 -19.56 -0.55
N LYS A 94 -7.69 -19.35 0.53
CA LYS A 94 -8.96 -20.05 0.75
C LYS A 94 -9.99 -19.72 -0.32
N HIS A 95 -10.07 -18.46 -0.72
CA HIS A 95 -11.00 -18.02 -1.76
C HIS A 95 -10.70 -18.69 -3.09
N GLU A 96 -9.43 -18.74 -3.51
CA GLU A 96 -9.04 -19.40 -4.75
C GLU A 96 -9.20 -20.93 -4.67
N ALA A 97 -8.91 -21.54 -3.51
CA ALA A 97 -9.13 -22.97 -3.31
C ALA A 97 -10.62 -23.34 -3.40
N ASP A 98 -11.50 -22.48 -2.89
CA ASP A 98 -12.96 -22.62 -3.01
C ASP A 98 -13.43 -22.44 -4.45
N ARG A 99 -12.96 -21.40 -5.14
CA ARG A 99 -13.26 -21.17 -6.57
C ARG A 99 -12.82 -22.30 -7.47
N MET A 100 -11.70 -22.96 -7.16
CA MET A 100 -11.20 -24.12 -7.91
C MET A 100 -11.88 -25.44 -7.50
N GLY A 101 -12.77 -25.44 -6.50
CA GLY A 101 -13.47 -26.64 -6.05
C GLY A 101 -12.57 -27.67 -5.38
N VAL A 102 -11.42 -27.25 -4.84
CA VAL A 102 -10.43 -28.14 -4.20
C VAL A 102 -10.52 -28.12 -2.67
N MET A 103 -11.51 -27.42 -2.12
CA MET A 103 -11.79 -27.41 -0.68
C MET A 103 -12.19 -28.80 -0.18
N GLY A 104 -11.66 -29.16 0.99
CA GLY A 104 -11.94 -30.47 1.56
C GLY A 104 -13.27 -30.54 2.29
N VAL A 105 -13.71 -31.77 2.55
CA VAL A 105 -14.75 -32.04 3.55
C VAL A 105 -14.14 -32.14 4.94
N GLN A 106 -14.95 -32.12 6.00
CA GLN A 106 -14.44 -32.12 7.37
C GLN A 106 -13.52 -33.31 7.67
N GLN A 107 -13.84 -34.49 7.14
CA GLN A 107 -13.04 -35.70 7.30
C GLN A 107 -11.64 -35.58 6.69
N ASP A 108 -11.46 -34.74 5.65
CA ASP A 108 -10.14 -34.48 5.05
C ASP A 108 -9.13 -33.98 6.07
N GLY A 109 -9.57 -33.26 7.11
CA GLY A 109 -8.68 -32.70 8.13
C GLY A 109 -8.05 -33.79 9.02
N GLU A 110 -8.79 -34.86 9.30
CA GLU A 110 -8.32 -35.99 10.09
C GLU A 110 -7.42 -36.90 9.25
N ASP A 111 -7.88 -37.26 8.05
CA ASP A 111 -7.16 -38.12 7.12
C ASP A 111 -5.81 -37.51 6.67
N TRP A 112 -5.65 -36.20 6.82
CA TRP A 112 -4.42 -35.51 6.42
C TRP A 112 -3.28 -35.62 7.45
N ILE A 113 -3.56 -35.97 8.71
CA ILE A 113 -2.53 -36.03 9.75
C ILE A 113 -1.43 -37.06 9.42
N PRO A 114 -1.75 -38.31 9.01
CA PRO A 114 -0.72 -39.27 8.60
C PRO A 114 0.10 -38.80 7.37
N GLU A 115 -0.56 -38.18 6.39
CA GLU A 115 0.11 -37.63 5.20
C GLU A 115 1.04 -36.47 5.54
N LEU A 116 0.65 -35.62 6.49
CA LEU A 116 1.48 -34.55 7.02
C LEU A 116 2.72 -35.10 7.73
N ALA A 117 2.54 -36.10 8.59
CA ALA A 117 3.65 -36.75 9.28
C ALA A 117 4.65 -37.34 8.29
N TYR A 118 4.14 -38.04 7.27
CA TYR A 118 4.98 -38.58 6.18
C TYR A 118 5.82 -37.49 5.51
N GLY A 119 5.18 -36.40 5.06
CA GLY A 119 5.89 -35.31 4.37
C GLY A 119 6.97 -34.64 5.22
N LEU A 120 6.71 -34.42 6.51
CA LEU A 120 7.67 -33.85 7.45
C LEU A 120 8.86 -34.78 7.67
N VAL A 121 8.61 -36.07 7.91
CA VAL A 121 9.66 -37.06 8.18
C VAL A 121 10.55 -37.26 6.96
N ILE A 122 9.97 -37.37 5.75
CA ILE A 122 10.77 -37.51 4.53
C ILE A 122 11.68 -36.29 4.32
N THR A 123 11.16 -35.08 4.52
CA THR A 123 11.97 -33.85 4.41
C THR A 123 13.14 -33.86 5.40
N GLN A 124 12.92 -34.30 6.64
CA GLN A 124 13.97 -34.42 7.65
C GLN A 124 15.01 -35.49 7.28
N VAL A 125 14.56 -36.66 6.82
CA VAL A 125 15.43 -37.76 6.39
C VAL A 125 16.30 -37.34 5.20
N GLU A 126 15.73 -36.63 4.23
CA GLU A 126 16.48 -36.09 3.08
C GLU A 126 17.55 -35.09 3.52
N LEU A 127 17.22 -34.18 4.44
CA LEU A 127 18.18 -33.23 4.99
C LEU A 127 19.32 -33.94 5.73
N ALA A 128 18.99 -34.93 6.55
CA ALA A 128 19.95 -35.73 7.29
C ALA A 128 20.85 -36.57 6.36
N ARG A 129 20.31 -37.10 5.26
CA ARG A 129 21.09 -37.76 4.20
C ARG A 129 22.10 -36.84 3.54
N ARG A 130 21.75 -35.56 3.31
CA ARG A 130 22.70 -34.56 2.82
C ARG A 130 23.84 -34.28 3.81
N GLN A 131 23.59 -34.48 5.10
CA GLN A 131 24.59 -34.38 6.16
C GLN A 131 25.38 -35.69 6.39
N GLY A 132 25.16 -36.72 5.55
CA GLY A 132 25.87 -38.00 5.61
C GLY A 132 25.24 -39.05 6.51
N GLN A 133 24.08 -38.78 7.13
CA GLN A 133 23.36 -39.78 7.91
C GLN A 133 22.66 -40.78 7.00
N ARG A 134 22.62 -42.05 7.40
CA ARG A 134 21.94 -43.13 6.68
C ARG A 134 20.80 -43.65 7.53
N PHE A 135 19.66 -43.89 6.89
CA PHE A 135 18.46 -44.46 7.51
C PHE A 135 18.02 -45.66 6.68
N THR A 136 17.72 -46.75 7.36
CA THR A 136 17.06 -47.93 6.80
C THR A 136 15.57 -47.65 6.54
N ALA A 137 14.91 -48.50 5.76
CA ALA A 137 13.48 -48.36 5.49
C ALA A 137 12.62 -48.56 6.75
N GLU A 138 13.04 -49.46 7.64
CA GLU A 138 12.35 -49.75 8.91
C GLU A 138 12.42 -48.54 9.85
N GLU A 139 13.61 -47.94 10.02
CA GLU A 139 13.79 -46.72 10.81
C GLU A 139 12.92 -45.56 10.28
N VAL A 140 12.84 -45.40 8.95
CA VAL A 140 12.00 -44.34 8.35
C VAL A 140 10.51 -44.59 8.65
N ASN A 141 10.04 -45.85 8.60
CA ASN A 141 8.65 -46.17 8.94
C ASN A 141 8.36 -45.92 10.42
N GLU A 142 9.26 -46.30 11.32
CA GLU A 142 9.13 -46.00 12.76
C GLU A 142 9.07 -44.49 13.02
N MET A 143 9.89 -43.70 12.31
CA MET A 143 9.84 -42.24 12.37
C MET A 143 8.50 -41.67 11.87
N ILE A 144 7.93 -42.22 10.80
CA ILE A 144 6.62 -41.81 10.27
C ILE A 144 5.51 -42.11 11.29
N GLU A 145 5.52 -43.29 11.89
CA GLU A 145 4.56 -43.66 12.94
C GLU A 145 4.71 -42.76 14.18
N ALA A 146 5.94 -42.53 14.62
CA ALA A 146 6.23 -41.64 15.74
C ALA A 146 5.78 -40.20 15.45
N GLY A 147 6.02 -39.70 14.24
CA GLY A 147 5.55 -38.40 13.77
C GLY A 147 4.02 -38.31 13.77
N THR A 148 3.34 -39.35 13.29
CA THR A 148 1.87 -39.43 13.28
C THR A 148 1.31 -39.39 14.70
N ARG A 149 1.85 -40.21 15.61
CA ARG A 149 1.49 -40.20 17.05
C ARG A 149 1.74 -38.83 17.67
N GLY A 150 2.86 -38.18 17.35
CA GLY A 150 3.20 -36.85 17.85
C GLY A 150 2.20 -35.77 17.42
N LEU A 151 1.78 -35.77 16.15
CA LEU A 151 0.77 -34.84 15.66
C LEU A 151 -0.61 -35.10 16.29
N GLN A 152 -0.99 -36.37 16.47
CA GLN A 152 -2.23 -36.74 17.17
C GLN A 152 -2.23 -36.26 18.63
N GLN A 153 -1.14 -36.49 19.37
CA GLN A 153 -1.00 -36.00 20.74
C GLN A 153 -1.04 -34.47 20.84
N ARG A 154 -0.48 -33.77 19.83
CA ARG A 154 -0.54 -32.31 19.76
C ARG A 154 -1.97 -31.82 19.50
N ARG A 155 -2.71 -32.47 18.58
CA ARG A 155 -4.15 -32.23 18.35
C ARG A 155 -4.91 -32.36 19.67
N GLU A 156 -4.79 -33.50 20.35
CA GLU A 156 -5.46 -33.74 21.65
C GLU A 156 -5.11 -32.69 22.70
N SER A 157 -3.84 -32.28 22.77
CA SER A 157 -3.38 -31.29 23.75
C SER A 157 -3.96 -29.90 23.49
N MET A 158 -4.13 -29.51 22.22
CA MET A 158 -4.83 -28.26 21.90
C MET A 158 -6.32 -28.32 22.24
N MET A 159 -6.97 -29.47 22.07
CA MET A 159 -8.37 -29.65 22.47
C MET A 159 -8.56 -29.52 23.98
N ARG A 160 -7.63 -30.09 24.77
CA ARG A 160 -7.67 -29.99 26.24
C ARG A 160 -7.40 -28.56 26.74
N GLY A 161 -6.58 -27.80 26.03
CA GLY A 161 -6.14 -26.47 26.46
C GLY A 161 -7.08 -25.31 26.08
N ASN A 162 -7.99 -25.49 25.11
CA ASN A 162 -8.70 -24.38 24.50
C ASN A 162 -10.23 -24.58 24.53
N ARG A 163 -10.93 -23.89 25.42
CA ARG A 163 -12.40 -24.03 25.63
C ARG A 163 -13.26 -23.69 24.40
N GLY A 164 -12.68 -23.08 23.36
CA GLY A 164 -13.38 -22.71 22.12
C GLY A 164 -13.00 -23.52 20.88
N LEU A 165 -12.04 -24.45 20.98
CA LEU A 165 -11.63 -25.31 19.87
C LEU A 165 -12.26 -26.69 20.08
N ASN A 166 -13.35 -26.98 19.36
CA ASN A 166 -13.91 -28.33 19.32
C ASN A 166 -13.28 -29.13 18.16
N GLU A 167 -13.53 -30.44 18.19
CA GLU A 167 -13.06 -31.38 17.15
C GLU A 167 -13.51 -30.96 15.75
N ASP A 168 -14.75 -30.52 15.62
CA ASP A 168 -15.32 -30.15 14.34
C ASP A 168 -14.65 -28.92 13.74
N VAL A 169 -14.43 -27.88 14.54
CA VAL A 169 -13.76 -26.66 14.11
C VAL A 169 -12.32 -26.97 13.75
N PHE A 170 -11.60 -27.78 14.54
CA PHE A 170 -10.24 -28.17 14.18
C PHE A 170 -10.19 -28.87 12.82
N ASN A 171 -11.01 -29.90 12.63
CA ASN A 171 -11.06 -30.68 11.41
C ASN A 171 -11.48 -29.81 10.21
N GLN A 172 -12.42 -28.88 10.41
CA GLN A 172 -12.81 -27.92 9.37
C GLN A 172 -11.65 -27.01 8.98
N ILE A 173 -10.86 -26.50 9.92
CA ILE A 173 -9.72 -25.63 9.62
C ILE A 173 -8.61 -26.42 8.92
N MET A 174 -8.31 -27.63 9.39
CA MET A 174 -7.33 -28.52 8.75
C MET A 174 -7.76 -28.89 7.34
N SER A 175 -9.04 -29.12 7.10
CA SER A 175 -9.61 -29.37 5.77
C SER A 175 -9.41 -28.18 4.82
N LYS A 176 -9.61 -26.94 5.29
CA LYS A 176 -9.31 -25.72 4.51
C LYS A 176 -7.82 -25.64 4.17
N ALA A 177 -6.95 -25.90 5.13
CA ALA A 177 -5.49 -25.91 4.91
C ALA A 177 -5.06 -26.99 3.90
N ARG A 178 -5.65 -28.19 3.97
CA ARG A 178 -5.44 -29.23 2.95
C ARG A 178 -5.91 -28.79 1.57
N GLY A 179 -7.06 -28.11 1.48
CA GLY A 179 -7.56 -27.54 0.23
C GLY A 179 -6.58 -26.53 -0.39
N VAL A 180 -6.03 -25.63 0.43
CA VAL A 180 -4.98 -24.68 0.00
C VAL A 180 -3.70 -25.41 -0.44
N MET A 181 -3.30 -26.48 0.25
CA MET A 181 -2.18 -27.32 -0.18
C MET A 181 -2.42 -27.98 -1.54
N ARG A 182 -3.65 -28.45 -1.81
CA ARG A 182 -4.02 -29.00 -3.12
C ARG A 182 -3.97 -27.93 -4.20
N LEU A 183 -4.52 -26.75 -3.94
CA LEU A 183 -4.43 -25.58 -4.83
C LEU A 183 -2.96 -25.29 -5.18
N ARG A 184 -2.10 -25.18 -4.16
CA ARG A 184 -0.68 -24.94 -4.36
C ARG A 184 -0.02 -26.04 -5.19
N ARG A 185 -0.28 -27.32 -4.89
CA ARG A 185 0.29 -28.44 -5.66
C ARG A 185 -0.14 -28.40 -7.12
N LEU A 186 -1.40 -28.04 -7.40
CA LEU A 186 -1.88 -27.85 -8.78
C LEU A 186 -1.15 -26.70 -9.45
N TYR A 187 -0.98 -25.57 -8.76
CA TYR A 187 -0.24 -24.42 -9.28
C TYR A 187 1.24 -24.76 -9.54
N ASP A 188 1.91 -25.41 -8.59
CA ASP A 188 3.32 -25.78 -8.67
C ASP A 188 3.59 -26.82 -9.78
N SER A 189 2.59 -27.66 -10.11
CA SER A 189 2.69 -28.68 -11.17
C SER A 189 2.11 -28.26 -12.53
N ALA A 190 1.44 -27.09 -12.60
CA ALA A 190 0.85 -26.58 -13.84
C ALA A 190 1.89 -26.18 -14.91
N PRO A 191 3.05 -25.58 -14.59
CA PRO A 191 4.03 -25.19 -15.59
C PRO A 191 4.59 -26.39 -16.33
N ARG A 192 4.36 -26.44 -17.65
CA ARG A 192 5.11 -27.33 -18.55
C ARG A 192 6.38 -26.60 -18.96
N LEU A 193 7.49 -26.92 -18.30
CA LEU A 193 8.80 -26.42 -18.73
C LEU A 193 9.13 -27.00 -20.11
N SER A 194 9.57 -26.14 -21.04
CA SER A 194 10.13 -26.62 -22.29
C SER A 194 11.42 -27.39 -22.00
N GLU A 195 11.73 -28.41 -22.80
CA GLU A 195 12.96 -29.19 -22.66
C GLU A 195 14.20 -28.29 -22.65
N ARG A 196 14.24 -27.27 -23.52
CA ARG A 196 15.34 -26.29 -23.58
C ARG A 196 15.49 -25.49 -22.29
N HIS A 197 14.38 -25.07 -21.67
CA HIS A 197 14.43 -24.38 -20.37
C HIS A 197 14.89 -25.32 -19.25
N ALA A 198 14.43 -26.57 -19.25
CA ALA A 198 14.85 -27.56 -18.26
C ALA A 198 16.36 -27.85 -18.36
N VAL A 199 16.88 -28.06 -19.57
CA VAL A 199 18.32 -28.29 -19.80
C VAL A 199 19.15 -27.10 -19.33
N ARG A 200 18.73 -25.87 -19.67
CA ARG A 200 19.44 -24.66 -19.23
C ARG A 200 19.43 -24.50 -17.70
N ALA A 201 18.28 -24.70 -17.06
CA ALA A 201 18.17 -24.62 -15.60
C ALA A 201 19.06 -25.68 -14.92
N LEU A 202 19.14 -26.89 -15.47
CA LEU A 202 20.03 -27.94 -14.97
C LEU A 202 21.50 -27.60 -15.20
N GLN A 203 21.86 -26.97 -16.32
CA GLN A 203 23.21 -26.46 -16.55
C GLN A 203 23.58 -25.38 -15.52
N GLU A 204 22.68 -24.46 -15.23
CA GLU A 204 22.86 -23.41 -14.20
C GLU A 204 22.99 -24.00 -12.79
N LEU A 205 22.17 -24.99 -12.43
CA LEU A 205 22.27 -25.70 -11.13
C LEU A 205 23.53 -26.57 -11.03
N GLY A 206 24.02 -27.08 -12.16
CA GLY A 206 25.22 -27.91 -12.26
C GLY A 206 26.51 -27.11 -12.34
N LEU A 207 26.45 -25.82 -12.68
CA LEU A 207 27.60 -24.94 -12.72
C LEU A 207 28.13 -24.74 -11.30
N ARG A 208 29.28 -25.37 -11.03
CA ARG A 208 30.04 -25.19 -9.81
C ARG A 208 31.39 -24.62 -10.17
N VAL A 209 31.76 -23.53 -9.51
CA VAL A 209 33.11 -22.97 -9.60
C VAL A 209 33.80 -23.29 -8.29
N LEU A 210 34.97 -23.92 -8.38
CA LEU A 210 35.86 -24.13 -7.26
C LEU A 210 36.97 -23.09 -7.37
N THR A 211 37.06 -22.18 -6.41
CA THR A 211 38.04 -21.10 -6.42
C THR A 211 38.87 -21.12 -5.15
N ASP A 212 40.16 -20.89 -5.30
CA ASP A 212 41.01 -20.51 -4.18
C ASP A 212 40.84 -19.00 -3.95
N GLN A 213 40.22 -18.64 -2.83
CA GLN A 213 40.00 -17.24 -2.47
C GLN A 213 40.97 -16.83 -1.35
N ILE A 214 41.59 -15.65 -1.52
CA ILE A 214 42.30 -14.96 -0.44
C ILE A 214 41.51 -13.70 -0.13
N VAL A 215 40.98 -13.61 1.09
CA VAL A 215 40.28 -12.42 1.57
C VAL A 215 41.30 -11.59 2.34
N LEU A 216 41.66 -10.43 1.80
CA LEU A 216 42.52 -9.47 2.48
C LEU A 216 41.64 -8.50 3.28
N GLY A 217 41.80 -8.51 4.60
CA GLY A 217 41.16 -7.53 5.48
C GLY A 217 41.79 -6.14 5.28
N PRO A 218 40.99 -5.06 5.28
CA PRO A 218 41.52 -3.70 5.14
C PRO A 218 42.53 -3.37 6.24
N GLU A 219 42.43 -3.99 7.42
CA GLU A 219 43.34 -3.81 8.56
C GLU A 219 44.79 -4.18 8.21
N LEU A 220 44.99 -5.10 7.27
CA LEU A 220 46.32 -5.50 6.79
C LEU A 220 47.02 -4.40 5.97
N LEU A 221 46.29 -3.36 5.57
CA LEU A 221 46.76 -2.26 4.73
C LEU A 221 46.68 -0.89 5.43
N LEU A 222 46.14 -0.84 6.66
CA LEU A 222 45.97 0.40 7.42
C LEU A 222 47.20 0.78 8.26
N ASP A 223 48.10 -0.16 8.54
CA ASP A 223 49.32 0.10 9.31
C ASP A 223 50.24 1.07 8.54
N GLY A 224 50.34 2.31 9.02
CA GLY A 224 51.19 3.36 8.46
C GLY A 224 50.47 4.41 7.60
N VAL A 225 49.16 4.31 7.42
CA VAL A 225 48.36 5.37 6.77
C VAL A 225 47.75 6.26 7.84
N ALA A 226 48.19 7.51 7.91
CA ALA A 226 47.59 8.50 8.81
C ALA A 226 46.15 8.82 8.35
N GLU A 227 45.25 9.06 9.31
CA GLU A 227 43.92 9.57 8.98
C GLU A 227 44.06 10.95 8.30
N PRO A 228 43.34 11.19 7.18
CA PRO A 228 43.43 12.46 6.47
C PRO A 228 42.95 13.62 7.35
N GLY A 229 43.73 14.70 7.36
CA GLY A 229 43.36 15.92 8.08
C GLY A 229 42.22 16.68 7.40
N GLU A 230 41.57 17.59 8.14
CA GLU A 230 40.47 18.41 7.60
C GLU A 230 40.86 19.20 6.34
N ALA A 231 42.09 19.71 6.30
CA ALA A 231 42.63 20.42 5.14
C ALA A 231 42.77 19.52 3.89
N GLU A 232 43.14 18.26 4.09
CA GLU A 232 43.29 17.27 3.02
C GLU A 232 41.92 16.83 2.49
N LEU A 233 40.93 16.66 3.38
CA LEU A 233 39.54 16.39 3.00
C LEU A 233 38.92 17.54 2.20
N LEU A 234 39.18 18.79 2.59
CA LEU A 234 38.71 19.97 1.86
C LEU A 234 39.36 20.07 0.47
N ALA A 235 40.67 19.83 0.38
CA ALA A 235 41.36 19.80 -0.91
C ALA A 235 40.81 18.70 -1.83
N HIS A 236 40.55 17.51 -1.28
CA HIS A 236 39.95 16.40 -2.00
C HIS A 236 38.52 16.72 -2.47
N LEU A 237 37.70 17.33 -1.62
CA LEU A 237 36.36 17.76 -2.00
C LEU A 237 36.39 18.81 -3.12
N GLU A 238 37.23 19.84 -3.00
CA GLU A 238 37.36 20.89 -4.02
C GLU A 238 37.82 20.34 -5.37
N GLN A 239 38.68 19.32 -5.38
CA GLN A 239 39.13 18.64 -6.59
C GLN A 239 38.00 17.87 -7.30
N TYR A 240 37.14 17.16 -6.56
CA TYR A 240 36.14 16.24 -7.14
C TYR A 240 34.68 16.70 -7.02
N LYS A 241 34.40 17.90 -6.50
CA LYS A 241 33.02 18.38 -6.26
C LYS A 241 32.15 18.43 -7.51
N ASN A 242 32.75 18.66 -8.68
CA ASN A 242 32.07 18.76 -9.96
C ASN A 242 32.14 17.47 -10.79
N THR A 243 32.77 16.41 -10.27
CA THR A 243 32.92 15.12 -10.97
C THR A 243 31.81 14.17 -10.51
N ARG A 244 31.27 13.37 -11.44
CA ARG A 244 30.31 12.30 -11.10
C ARG A 244 31.05 11.11 -10.50
N ALA A 245 30.46 10.51 -9.46
CA ALA A 245 30.98 9.27 -8.89
C ALA A 245 31.10 8.17 -9.97
N GLY A 246 32.20 7.43 -9.96
CA GLY A 246 32.49 6.36 -10.91
C GLY A 246 33.06 6.82 -12.25
N ASN A 247 33.21 8.13 -12.48
CA ASN A 247 33.87 8.62 -13.69
C ASN A 247 35.40 8.52 -13.54
N THR A 248 36.01 7.52 -14.17
CA THR A 248 37.45 7.30 -14.12
C THR A 248 38.11 7.96 -15.32
N ASP A 249 38.90 9.00 -15.07
CA ASP A 249 39.70 9.64 -16.12
C ASP A 249 41.05 8.90 -16.24
N VAL A 250 40.99 7.68 -16.78
CA VAL A 250 42.15 6.79 -16.94
C VAL A 250 43.23 7.40 -17.85
N GLU A 251 42.82 8.27 -18.79
CA GLU A 251 43.73 8.87 -19.78
C GLU A 251 44.52 10.08 -19.26
N THR A 252 44.01 10.82 -18.26
CA THR A 252 44.69 12.01 -17.70
C THR A 252 45.25 11.78 -16.30
N GLY A 253 44.96 10.62 -15.68
CA GLY A 253 45.43 10.26 -14.34
C GLY A 253 44.82 11.11 -13.21
N GLY A 254 43.88 12.00 -13.53
CA GLY A 254 43.32 12.96 -12.57
C GLY A 254 42.28 12.38 -11.62
N ASN A 255 41.69 11.22 -11.96
CA ASN A 255 40.66 10.56 -11.16
C ASN A 255 40.66 9.03 -11.34
N GLU A 256 41.79 8.38 -11.05
CA GLU A 256 41.97 6.92 -11.20
C GLU A 256 40.96 6.10 -10.38
N PHE A 257 40.57 6.61 -9.21
CA PHE A 257 39.71 5.90 -8.26
C PHE A 257 38.21 6.21 -8.44
N GLY A 258 37.84 7.06 -9.39
CA GLY A 258 36.44 7.37 -9.70
C GLY A 258 35.72 8.18 -8.61
N PHE A 259 36.43 9.03 -7.88
CA PHE A 259 35.84 9.93 -6.89
C PHE A 259 34.97 11.00 -7.56
N GLY A 260 33.83 11.31 -6.96
CA GLY A 260 32.96 12.36 -7.47
C GLY A 260 31.79 12.63 -6.56
N TYR A 261 31.51 13.91 -6.32
CA TYR A 261 30.43 14.37 -5.44
C TYR A 261 29.26 15.01 -6.18
N LEU A 262 29.35 15.11 -7.52
CA LEU A 262 28.27 15.65 -8.34
C LEU A 262 27.10 14.65 -8.38
N LEU A 263 26.01 15.00 -7.70
CA LEU A 263 24.77 14.25 -7.78
C LEU A 263 24.12 14.44 -9.17
N PRO A 264 23.43 13.41 -9.69
CA PRO A 264 22.64 13.58 -10.91
C PRO A 264 21.56 14.64 -10.69
N ALA A 265 21.15 15.33 -11.76
CA ALA A 265 20.02 16.25 -11.70
C ALA A 265 18.76 15.49 -11.25
N ARG A 266 18.21 15.85 -10.09
CA ARG A 266 17.03 15.17 -9.51
C ARG A 266 15.72 15.93 -9.71
N ILE A 267 15.80 17.19 -10.14
CA ILE A 267 14.66 18.10 -10.25
C ILE A 267 14.83 18.94 -11.51
N LYS A 268 13.76 19.02 -12.33
CA LYS A 268 13.62 19.98 -13.42
C LYS A 268 12.58 21.01 -12.97
N LEU A 269 12.95 22.28 -12.99
CA LEU A 269 12.07 23.39 -12.62
C LEU A 269 11.64 24.13 -13.89
N GLU A 270 10.34 24.37 -14.00
CA GLU A 270 9.73 25.17 -15.07
C GLU A 270 8.59 25.99 -14.45
N TRP A 271 8.42 27.24 -14.89
CA TRP A 271 7.44 28.15 -14.30
C TRP A 271 6.82 29.07 -15.36
N LEU A 272 5.55 29.43 -15.14
CA LEU A 272 4.80 30.40 -15.92
C LEU A 272 4.42 31.58 -15.00
N VAL A 273 4.51 32.80 -15.50
CA VAL A 273 4.20 34.02 -14.72
C VAL A 273 3.07 34.78 -15.41
N LEU A 274 1.98 35.00 -14.68
CA LEU A 274 0.90 35.91 -15.07
C LEU A 274 1.21 37.31 -14.50
N ASP A 275 1.56 38.26 -15.37
CA ASP A 275 1.87 39.64 -14.95
C ASP A 275 0.61 40.52 -15.01
N PRO A 276 0.03 40.93 -13.85
CA PRO A 276 -1.20 41.71 -13.81
C PRO A 276 -1.03 43.10 -14.44
N ARG A 277 0.18 43.65 -14.47
CA ARG A 277 0.43 44.97 -15.09
C ARG A 277 0.28 44.90 -16.61
N ARG A 278 0.83 43.84 -17.22
CA ARG A 278 0.70 43.60 -18.66
C ARG A 278 -0.73 43.29 -19.07
N ILE A 279 -1.48 42.55 -18.24
CA ILE A 279 -2.90 42.29 -18.48
C ILE A 279 -3.67 43.62 -18.42
N ALA A 280 -3.43 44.47 -17.42
CA ALA A 280 -4.06 45.77 -17.30
C ALA A 280 -3.77 46.68 -18.52
N GLU A 281 -2.57 46.65 -19.09
CA GLU A 281 -2.25 47.44 -20.29
C GLU A 281 -3.05 47.00 -21.52
N ALA A 282 -3.40 45.71 -21.62
CA ALA A 282 -4.12 45.14 -22.75
C ALA A 282 -5.65 45.26 -22.65
N VAL A 283 -6.20 45.42 -21.44
CA VAL A 283 -7.64 45.46 -21.19
C VAL A 283 -8.20 46.89 -21.29
N SER A 284 -9.20 47.06 -22.14
CA SER A 284 -9.97 48.30 -22.27
C SER A 284 -11.39 48.10 -21.72
N PRO A 285 -11.81 48.83 -20.66
CA PRO A 285 -13.18 48.75 -20.16
C PRO A 285 -14.22 49.15 -21.21
N ASP A 286 -15.30 48.38 -21.36
CA ASP A 286 -16.39 48.75 -22.26
C ASP A 286 -17.09 50.03 -21.76
N PRO A 287 -17.15 51.11 -22.56
CA PRO A 287 -17.78 52.37 -22.17
C PRO A 287 -19.27 52.22 -21.81
N VAL A 288 -19.95 51.20 -22.35
CA VAL A 288 -21.36 50.92 -22.03
C VAL A 288 -21.49 50.35 -20.61
N LEU A 289 -20.58 49.46 -20.20
CA LEU A 289 -20.55 48.89 -18.85
C LEU A 289 -20.19 49.96 -17.80
N VAL A 290 -19.24 50.85 -18.12
CA VAL A 290 -18.89 52.00 -17.28
C VAL A 290 -20.11 52.90 -17.05
N ARG A 291 -20.84 53.22 -18.13
CA ARG A 291 -22.04 54.07 -18.07
C ARG A 291 -23.19 53.41 -17.32
N ARG A 292 -23.39 52.11 -17.51
CA ARG A 292 -24.41 51.33 -16.78
C ARG A 292 -24.11 51.30 -15.28
N ARG A 293 -22.88 50.99 -14.89
CA ARG A 293 -22.46 50.92 -13.48
C ARG A 293 -22.56 52.29 -12.79
N TRP A 294 -22.30 53.36 -13.53
CA TRP A 294 -22.52 54.72 -13.04
C TRP A 294 -24.02 55.02 -12.79
N GLN A 295 -24.92 54.63 -13.70
CA GLN A 295 -26.37 54.80 -13.53
C GLN A 295 -26.93 54.00 -12.36
N GLU A 296 -26.42 52.79 -12.12
CA GLU A 296 -26.80 51.94 -10.99
C GLU A 296 -26.35 52.55 -9.64
N ARG A 297 -25.21 53.25 -9.60
CA ARG A 297 -24.70 53.92 -8.39
C ARG A 297 -25.26 55.32 -8.15
N ASN A 298 -25.70 56.01 -9.19
CA ASN A 298 -26.21 57.39 -9.11
C ASN A 298 -27.63 57.49 -9.69
N PRO A 299 -28.64 56.88 -9.02
CA PRO A 299 -30.02 56.87 -9.50
C PRO A 299 -30.65 58.28 -9.58
N ASP A 300 -30.14 59.24 -8.80
CA ASP A 300 -30.63 60.63 -8.74
C ASP A 300 -29.94 61.59 -9.74
N GLY A 301 -28.98 61.09 -10.54
CA GLY A 301 -28.24 61.86 -11.53
C GLY A 301 -27.04 62.68 -10.98
N GLY A 302 -26.07 62.98 -11.85
CA GLY A 302 -24.83 63.70 -11.51
C GLY A 302 -23.91 63.92 -12.73
N ALA A 303 -22.72 64.51 -12.52
CA ALA A 303 -21.72 64.70 -13.59
C ALA A 303 -20.91 63.42 -13.82
N PHE A 304 -21.13 62.76 -14.97
CA PHE A 304 -20.44 61.52 -15.34
C PHE A 304 -18.93 61.71 -15.56
N ASP A 305 -18.53 62.88 -16.07
CA ASP A 305 -17.15 63.12 -16.50
C ASP A 305 -16.14 63.13 -15.34
N GLU A 306 -16.56 63.49 -14.13
CA GLU A 306 -15.71 63.50 -12.93
C GLU A 306 -15.51 62.11 -12.33
N ALA A 307 -16.53 61.24 -12.39
CA ALA A 307 -16.48 59.88 -11.83
C ALA A 307 -16.00 58.80 -12.82
N ARG A 308 -15.83 59.17 -14.10
CA ARG A 308 -15.51 58.25 -15.18
C ARG A 308 -14.16 57.54 -14.99
N ALA A 309 -13.11 58.29 -14.67
CA ALA A 309 -11.75 57.73 -14.54
C ALA A 309 -11.64 56.75 -13.36
N GLU A 310 -12.33 57.03 -12.25
CA GLU A 310 -12.37 56.14 -11.08
C GLU A 310 -13.13 54.84 -11.39
N LEU A 311 -14.29 54.94 -12.05
CA LEU A 311 -15.08 53.77 -12.47
C LEU A 311 -14.38 52.94 -13.54
N GLU A 312 -13.68 53.58 -14.48
CA GLU A 312 -12.87 52.89 -15.48
C GLU A 312 -11.75 52.09 -14.81
N ASN A 313 -11.06 52.64 -13.81
CA ASN A 313 -10.04 51.91 -13.05
C ASN A 313 -10.62 50.77 -12.22
N GLU A 314 -11.78 50.97 -11.56
CA GLU A 314 -12.43 49.89 -10.78
C GLU A 314 -12.85 48.72 -11.68
N ILE A 315 -13.50 49.02 -12.81
CA ILE A 315 -13.92 47.98 -13.77
C ILE A 315 -12.69 47.29 -14.37
N LYS A 316 -11.62 48.04 -14.59
CA LYS A 316 -10.35 47.48 -15.09
C LYS A 316 -9.71 46.52 -14.10
N ASP A 317 -9.67 46.87 -12.80
CA ASP A 317 -9.15 45.99 -11.76
C ASP A 317 -9.99 44.71 -11.61
N GLU A 318 -11.32 44.82 -11.70
CA GLU A 318 -12.23 43.67 -11.71
C GLU A 318 -11.99 42.76 -12.92
N LEU A 319 -11.83 43.33 -14.12
CA LEU A 319 -11.55 42.57 -15.34
C LEU A 319 -10.19 41.88 -15.28
N VAL A 320 -9.15 42.56 -14.77
CA VAL A 320 -7.82 41.95 -14.59
C VAL A 320 -7.89 40.77 -13.60
N ALA A 321 -8.65 40.91 -12.51
CA ALA A 321 -8.85 39.82 -11.55
C ALA A 321 -9.62 38.66 -12.17
N GLN A 322 -10.66 38.94 -12.98
CA GLN A 322 -11.43 37.91 -13.68
C GLN A 322 -10.55 37.14 -14.68
N ILE A 323 -9.78 37.84 -15.50
CA ILE A 323 -8.85 37.24 -16.47
C ILE A 323 -7.78 36.41 -15.77
N ALA A 324 -7.22 36.90 -14.66
CA ALA A 324 -6.23 36.15 -13.90
C ALA A 324 -6.80 34.84 -13.31
N ASN A 325 -8.04 34.87 -12.81
CA ASN A 325 -8.72 33.68 -12.28
C ASN A 325 -9.04 32.69 -13.40
N GLU A 326 -9.54 33.16 -14.56
CA GLU A 326 -9.85 32.30 -15.70
C GLU A 326 -8.58 31.65 -16.28
N ALA A 327 -7.49 32.42 -16.41
CA ALA A 327 -6.19 31.89 -16.79
C ALA A 327 -5.67 30.84 -15.80
N ASP A 328 -5.82 31.06 -14.49
CA ASP A 328 -5.43 30.08 -13.46
C ASP A 328 -6.26 28.79 -13.54
N GLU A 329 -7.57 28.88 -13.76
CA GLU A 329 -8.44 27.71 -13.94
C GLU A 329 -8.05 26.91 -15.19
N LEU A 330 -7.76 27.58 -16.31
CA LEU A 330 -7.30 26.95 -17.55
C LEU A 330 -5.95 26.24 -17.36
N ILE A 331 -4.97 26.91 -16.71
CA ILE A 331 -3.66 26.31 -16.41
C ILE A 331 -3.82 25.04 -15.57
N ARG A 332 -4.62 25.09 -14.50
CA ARG A 332 -4.89 23.91 -13.67
C ARG A 332 -5.58 22.82 -14.48
N GLY A 333 -6.53 23.19 -15.34
CA GLY A 333 -7.26 22.28 -16.22
C GLY A 333 -6.33 21.48 -17.12
N GLU A 334 -5.45 22.16 -17.84
CA GLU A 334 -4.49 21.54 -18.75
C GLU A 334 -3.49 20.63 -18.01
N ILE A 335 -2.94 21.10 -16.89
CA ILE A 335 -2.02 20.28 -16.08
C ILE A 335 -2.73 19.02 -15.55
N LEU A 336 -3.97 19.14 -15.06
CA LEU A 336 -4.75 18.00 -14.57
C LEU A 336 -5.18 17.06 -15.71
N ALA A 337 -5.45 17.58 -16.90
CA ALA A 337 -5.76 16.80 -18.08
C ALA A 337 -4.55 15.98 -18.53
N ALA A 338 -3.37 16.59 -18.59
CA ALA A 338 -2.13 15.92 -18.96
C ALA A 338 -1.71 14.86 -17.93
N GLN A 339 -2.08 15.02 -16.67
CA GLN A 339 -1.84 14.04 -15.59
C GLN A 339 -2.97 13.00 -15.43
N ARG A 340 -3.98 13.01 -16.30
CA ARG A 340 -5.13 12.11 -16.21
C ARG A 340 -4.68 10.68 -16.52
N GLY A 341 -4.99 9.76 -15.61
CA GLY A 341 -4.61 8.34 -15.75
C GLY A 341 -3.27 7.97 -15.11
N PHE A 342 -2.52 8.92 -14.55
CA PHE A 342 -1.30 8.59 -13.82
C PHE A 342 -1.59 7.94 -12.47
N GLU A 343 -0.82 6.88 -12.19
CA GLU A 343 -0.82 6.18 -10.92
C GLU A 343 -0.44 7.15 -9.80
N LYS A 344 -1.16 7.09 -8.68
CA LYS A 344 -0.88 7.93 -7.51
C LYS A 344 -0.04 7.15 -6.50
N GLU A 345 1.03 7.77 -6.06
CA GLU A 345 1.89 7.28 -4.97
C GLU A 345 1.87 8.31 -3.84
N GLY A 346 0.93 8.15 -2.90
CA GLY A 346 0.70 9.12 -1.82
C GLY A 346 0.23 10.48 -2.34
N ILE A 347 1.02 11.53 -2.10
CA ILE A 347 0.76 12.91 -2.58
C ILE A 347 1.31 13.17 -3.99
N TYR A 348 2.09 12.24 -4.55
CA TYR A 348 2.74 12.38 -5.85
C TYR A 348 2.03 11.53 -6.91
N ARG A 349 2.20 11.91 -8.17
CA ARG A 349 1.80 11.09 -9.33
C ARG A 349 3.04 10.52 -9.97
N LYS A 350 3.01 9.22 -10.28
CA LYS A 350 4.10 8.55 -10.98
C LYS A 350 4.04 8.91 -12.46
N LEU A 351 5.13 9.50 -12.96
CA LEU A 351 5.25 9.84 -14.38
C LEU A 351 5.61 8.57 -15.18
N PRO A 352 4.98 8.34 -16.35
CA PRO A 352 5.36 7.26 -17.25
C PRO A 352 6.72 7.55 -17.92
N GLU A 353 7.39 6.51 -18.41
CA GLU A 353 8.75 6.62 -18.99
C GLU A 353 8.81 7.49 -20.25
N ASP A 354 7.69 7.60 -20.97
CA ASP A 354 7.50 8.41 -22.18
C ASP A 354 6.87 9.79 -21.90
N TRP A 355 6.86 10.24 -20.64
CA TRP A 355 6.27 11.52 -20.27
C TRP A 355 6.97 12.70 -20.96
N ALA A 356 6.24 13.37 -21.83
CA ALA A 356 6.56 14.70 -22.32
C ALA A 356 5.79 15.72 -21.47
N ALA A 357 6.51 16.63 -20.81
CA ALA A 357 5.89 17.72 -20.07
C ALA A 357 5.04 18.59 -21.04
N PRO A 358 3.84 19.04 -20.64
CA PRO A 358 3.09 20.02 -21.41
C PRO A 358 3.96 21.25 -21.66
N SER A 359 3.98 21.72 -22.90
CA SER A 359 4.70 22.94 -23.23
C SER A 359 3.97 24.13 -22.60
N TYR A 360 4.61 24.83 -21.67
CA TYR A 360 4.06 26.06 -21.11
C TYR A 360 3.87 27.15 -22.17
N GLU A 361 4.58 27.07 -23.29
CA GLU A 361 4.37 27.95 -24.44
C GLU A 361 3.03 27.66 -25.13
N THR A 362 2.65 26.38 -25.28
CA THR A 362 1.34 25.99 -25.82
C THR A 362 0.23 26.39 -24.86
N ILE A 363 0.39 26.13 -23.56
CA ILE A 363 -0.58 26.56 -22.53
C ILE A 363 -0.75 28.08 -22.56
N ALA A 364 0.33 28.85 -22.72
CA ALA A 364 0.24 30.31 -22.83
C ALA A 364 -0.55 30.76 -24.07
N GLN A 365 -0.38 30.08 -25.21
CA GLN A 365 -1.14 30.37 -26.43
C GLN A 365 -2.63 30.03 -26.27
N ASP A 366 -2.96 28.91 -25.62
CA ASP A 366 -4.34 28.48 -25.37
C ASP A 366 -5.07 29.44 -24.43
N ILE A 367 -4.40 29.96 -23.40
CA ILE A 367 -4.96 31.00 -22.51
C ILE A 367 -5.27 32.27 -23.32
N VAL A 368 -4.35 32.72 -24.17
CA VAL A 368 -4.57 33.90 -25.00
C VAL A 368 -5.76 33.69 -25.94
N ALA A 369 -5.92 32.49 -26.52
CA ALA A 369 -7.03 32.17 -27.41
C ALA A 369 -8.39 32.02 -26.69
N ALA A 370 -8.39 31.63 -25.41
CA ALA A 370 -9.62 31.47 -24.63
C ALA A 370 -10.13 32.79 -24.02
N VAL A 371 -9.21 33.72 -23.74
CA VAL A 371 -9.50 35.00 -23.06
C VAL A 371 -9.68 36.17 -24.04
N ALA A 372 -9.14 36.08 -25.27
CA ALA A 372 -9.33 37.07 -26.34
C ALA A 372 -10.66 36.88 -27.08
#